data_AF-A0A7H8HWI4-F1
#
_entry.id   AF-A0A7H8HWI4-F1
#
_cell.length_a   1.000
_cell.length_b   1.000
_cell.length_c   1.000
_cell.angle_alpha   90.00
_cell.angle_beta   90.00
_cell.angle_gamma   90.00
#
_symmetry.space_group_name_H-M   'P 1'
#
loop_
_entity.id
_entity.type
_entity.pdbx_description
1 polymer ?
#
loop_
_entity_poly.entity_id
_entity_poly.type
_entity_poly.pdbx_seq_one_letter_code
_entity_poly.pdbx_strand_id
1 'polypeptide(L)'
;MVRFLRTTIQAELGAPGPLIEAMREELADGTGDQEAARMWLAYGLLLAGEPAEAADLASSVVAARVVHPGPEDRLTWEARVLLGRALAETDRLADAEHYARAALVSAPLPPGHPDLLHALATVARVQSCRGEWAAAVETYEFAVEGFAAVLGAEHPQTLKTAEALASARAAAGGT
;
A
#
# COMPACT_ATOMS: atom_id res chain seq x y z
N MET A 1 -19.67 -1.15 -17.92
CA MET A 1 -20.07 -1.87 -16.70
C MET A 1 -19.03 -1.64 -15.58
N VAL A 2 -18.67 -0.37 -15.30
CA VAL A 2 -17.59 0.01 -14.36
C VAL A 2 -18.15 0.41 -12.98
N ARG A 3 -19.46 0.26 -12.78
CA ARG A 3 -20.20 0.80 -11.63
C ARG A 3 -20.39 -0.20 -10.48
N PHE A 4 -19.95 -1.44 -10.64
CA PHE A 4 -20.21 -2.52 -9.67
C PHE A 4 -19.02 -2.88 -8.76
N LEU A 5 -17.79 -2.43 -9.06
CA LEU A 5 -16.61 -2.76 -8.23
C LEU A 5 -16.22 -1.66 -7.23
N ARG A 6 -16.78 -0.44 -7.35
CA ARG A 6 -16.47 0.66 -6.43
C ARG A 6 -17.10 0.51 -5.05
N THR A 7 -18.12 -0.34 -4.91
CA THR A 7 -18.80 -0.61 -3.63
C THR A 7 -18.33 -1.92 -2.98
N THR A 8 -17.54 -2.73 -3.69
CA THR A 8 -16.97 -3.97 -3.15
C THR A 8 -15.74 -3.71 -2.27
N ILE A 9 -15.17 -2.50 -2.34
CA ILE A 9 -14.18 -1.98 -1.38
C ILE A 9 -14.81 -1.82 0.03
N GLN A 10 -16.14 -1.88 0.18
CA GLN A 10 -16.82 -1.75 1.47
C GLN A 10 -17.02 -3.04 2.28
N ALA A 11 -16.50 -4.19 1.87
CA ALA A 11 -16.47 -5.35 2.77
C ALA A 11 -15.27 -6.23 2.46
N GLU A 12 -14.51 -6.55 3.49
CA GLU A 12 -14.00 -7.90 3.77
C GLU A 12 -14.47 -9.00 2.80
N LEU A 13 -13.93 -9.06 1.59
CA LEU A 13 -14.14 -10.21 0.72
C LEU A 13 -13.14 -11.27 1.14
N GLY A 14 -13.67 -12.31 1.79
CA GLY A 14 -12.94 -13.49 2.21
C GLY A 14 -12.09 -14.07 1.10
N ALA A 15 -10.85 -14.42 1.48
CA ALA A 15 -9.79 -14.99 0.65
C ALA A 15 -9.42 -14.17 -0.61
N PRO A 16 -8.15 -13.72 -0.77
CA PRO A 16 -7.72 -13.05 -2.00
C PRO A 16 -7.74 -13.95 -3.26
N GLY A 17 -7.90 -15.27 -3.09
CA GLY A 17 -7.87 -16.27 -4.16
C GLY A 17 -8.83 -15.99 -5.33
N PRO A 18 -10.16 -15.85 -5.12
CA PRO A 18 -11.09 -15.57 -6.21
C PRO A 18 -10.79 -14.30 -6.99
N LEU A 19 -10.27 -13.26 -6.34
CA LEU A 19 -9.85 -12.03 -7.03
C LEU A 19 -8.62 -12.29 -7.91
N ILE A 20 -7.62 -12.99 -7.37
CA ILE A 20 -6.39 -13.35 -8.10
C ILE A 20 -6.73 -14.17 -9.36
N GLU A 21 -7.55 -15.21 -9.21
CA GLU A 21 -7.95 -16.07 -10.32
C GLU A 21 -8.71 -15.28 -11.40
N ALA A 22 -9.70 -14.47 -11.01
CA ALA A 22 -10.47 -13.67 -11.96
C ALA A 22 -9.60 -12.66 -12.73
N MET A 23 -8.65 -12.00 -12.06
CA MET A 23 -7.77 -11.05 -12.73
C MET A 23 -6.72 -11.73 -13.61
N ARG A 24 -6.25 -12.93 -13.25
CA ARG A 24 -5.38 -13.75 -14.12
C ARG A 24 -6.12 -14.18 -15.39
N GLU A 25 -7.39 -14.56 -15.28
CA GLU A 25 -8.23 -14.91 -16.43
C GLU A 25 -8.46 -13.71 -17.35
N GLU A 26 -8.84 -12.54 -16.82
CA GLU A 26 -9.04 -11.32 -17.62
C GLU A 26 -7.75 -10.87 -18.35
N LEU A 27 -6.59 -11.04 -17.71
CA LEU A 27 -5.29 -10.76 -18.32
C LEU A 27 -4.93 -11.77 -19.42
N ALA A 28 -5.26 -13.05 -19.23
CA ALA A 28 -5.03 -14.08 -20.23
C ALA A 28 -5.91 -13.89 -21.48
N ASP A 29 -7.16 -13.50 -21.27
CA ASP A 29 -8.12 -13.25 -22.34
C ASP A 29 -7.86 -11.93 -23.09
N GLY A 30 -7.09 -11.02 -22.49
CA GLY A 30 -6.77 -9.71 -23.07
C GLY A 30 -7.99 -8.78 -23.19
N THR A 31 -9.06 -9.07 -22.44
CA THR A 31 -10.31 -8.30 -22.48
C THR A 31 -10.29 -7.16 -21.46
N GLY A 32 -11.15 -6.14 -21.61
CA GLY A 32 -11.27 -5.09 -20.61
C GLY A 32 -10.05 -4.15 -20.49
N ASP A 33 -9.86 -3.60 -19.30
CA ASP A 33 -8.76 -2.67 -18.99
C ASP A 33 -7.61 -3.44 -18.34
N GLN A 34 -6.60 -3.75 -19.16
CA GLN A 34 -5.46 -4.58 -18.78
C GLN A 34 -4.61 -3.94 -17.67
N GLU A 35 -4.56 -2.62 -17.58
CA GLU A 35 -3.80 -1.93 -16.53
C GLU A 35 -4.56 -1.97 -15.21
N ALA A 36 -5.88 -1.80 -15.25
CA ALA A 36 -6.73 -1.99 -14.09
C ALA A 36 -6.69 -3.45 -13.58
N ALA A 37 -6.74 -4.44 -14.48
CA ALA A 37 -6.66 -5.85 -14.12
C ALA A 37 -5.31 -6.19 -13.44
N ARG A 38 -4.17 -5.68 -13.96
CA ARG A 38 -2.87 -5.82 -13.29
C ARG A 38 -2.84 -5.16 -11.92
N MET A 39 -3.45 -3.99 -11.76
CA MET A 39 -3.52 -3.30 -10.47
C MET A 39 -4.31 -4.13 -9.45
N TRP A 40 -5.47 -4.65 -9.82
CA TRP A 40 -6.28 -5.48 -8.92
C TRP A 40 -5.64 -6.83 -8.61
N LEU A 41 -4.95 -7.45 -9.58
CA LEU A 41 -4.15 -8.65 -9.34
C LEU A 41 -3.03 -8.36 -8.33
N ALA A 42 -2.29 -7.27 -8.52
CA ALA A 42 -1.25 -6.85 -7.59
C ALA A 42 -1.80 -6.63 -6.17
N TYR A 43 -3.00 -6.06 -6.06
CA TYR A 43 -3.66 -5.85 -4.77
C TYR A 43 -3.99 -7.20 -4.10
N GLY A 44 -4.59 -8.13 -4.84
CA GLY A 44 -4.89 -9.48 -4.35
C GLY A 44 -3.65 -10.24 -3.89
N LEU A 45 -2.58 -10.21 -4.69
CA LEU A 45 -1.29 -10.85 -4.37
C LEU A 45 -0.67 -10.26 -3.10
N LEU A 46 -0.74 -8.93 -2.92
CA LEU A 46 -0.24 -8.31 -1.69
C LEU A 46 -1.00 -8.80 -0.46
N LEU A 47 -2.33 -8.96 -0.55
CA LEU A 47 -3.14 -9.54 0.52
C LEU A 47 -2.87 -11.03 0.75
N ALA A 48 -2.48 -11.76 -0.29
CA ALA A 48 -2.09 -13.17 -0.21
C ALA A 48 -0.67 -13.40 0.35
N GLY A 49 0.10 -12.33 0.59
CA GLY A 49 1.48 -12.44 1.04
C GLY A 49 2.48 -12.72 -0.07
N GLU A 50 2.16 -12.34 -1.32
CA GLU A 50 3.01 -12.45 -2.50
C GLU A 50 3.51 -11.06 -2.98
N PRO A 51 4.28 -10.33 -2.16
CA PRO A 51 4.62 -8.94 -2.43
C PRO A 51 5.56 -8.75 -3.63
N ALA A 52 6.36 -9.76 -4.00
CA ALA A 52 7.28 -9.66 -5.14
C ALA A 52 6.53 -9.56 -6.47
N GLU A 53 5.60 -10.48 -6.73
CA GLU A 53 4.76 -10.45 -7.93
C GLU A 53 3.84 -9.21 -7.93
N ALA A 54 3.32 -8.83 -6.76
CA ALA A 54 2.56 -7.59 -6.60
C ALA A 54 3.37 -6.34 -7.00
N ALA A 55 4.65 -6.27 -6.59
CA ALA A 55 5.53 -5.16 -6.94
C ALA A 55 5.79 -5.10 -8.45
N ASP A 56 6.04 -6.24 -9.10
CA ASP A 56 6.29 -6.28 -10.55
C ASP A 56 5.07 -5.81 -11.34
N LEU A 57 3.87 -6.30 -10.97
CA LEU A 57 2.63 -5.88 -11.61
C LEU A 57 2.32 -4.41 -11.37
N ALA A 58 2.42 -3.92 -10.13
CA ALA A 58 2.18 -2.51 -9.82
C ALA A 58 3.20 -1.60 -10.52
N SER A 59 4.46 -2.01 -10.59
CA SER A 59 5.53 -1.32 -11.35
C SER A 59 5.18 -1.21 -12.83
N SER A 60 4.66 -2.28 -13.44
CA SER A 60 4.24 -2.26 -14.84
C SER A 60 3.12 -1.24 -15.10
N VAL A 61 2.16 -1.11 -14.17
CA VAL A 61 1.06 -0.14 -14.26
C VAL A 61 1.59 1.28 -14.10
N VAL A 62 2.47 1.53 -13.13
CA VAL A 62 3.10 2.85 -12.95
C VAL A 62 3.90 3.24 -14.19
N ALA A 63 4.70 2.34 -14.75
CA ALA A 63 5.52 2.59 -15.93
C ALA A 63 4.66 2.95 -17.17
N ALA A 64 3.54 2.27 -17.36
CA ALA A 64 2.63 2.55 -18.47
C ALA A 64 1.91 3.89 -18.35
N ARG A 65 1.58 4.31 -17.11
CA ARG A 65 0.64 5.42 -16.87
C ARG A 65 1.25 6.72 -16.35
N VAL A 66 2.52 6.69 -15.90
CA VAL A 66 3.19 7.84 -15.27
C VAL A 66 3.31 9.05 -16.20
N VAL A 67 3.44 8.84 -17.52
CA VAL A 67 3.51 9.92 -18.52
C VAL A 67 2.11 10.33 -18.97
N HIS A 68 1.26 9.37 -19.29
CA HIS A 68 -0.14 9.58 -19.67
C HIS A 68 -1.00 8.44 -19.13
N PRO A 69 -2.09 8.70 -18.40
CA PRO A 69 -2.70 10.00 -18.10
C PRO A 69 -1.89 10.91 -17.14
N GLY A 70 -0.85 10.39 -16.49
CA GLY A 70 0.02 11.18 -15.63
C GLY A 70 0.02 10.73 -14.17
N PRO A 71 0.83 11.37 -13.31
CA PRO A 71 1.03 10.93 -11.94
C PRO A 71 -0.16 11.16 -11.00
N GLU A 72 -1.04 12.10 -11.31
CA GLU A 72 -2.21 12.44 -10.50
C GLU A 72 -3.45 11.63 -10.88
N ASP A 73 -3.41 10.88 -11.99
CA ASP A 73 -4.50 9.98 -12.33
C ASP A 73 -4.71 8.95 -11.22
N ARG A 74 -5.98 8.70 -10.90
CA ARG A 74 -6.35 7.88 -9.75
C ARG A 74 -5.75 6.48 -9.81
N LEU A 75 -5.76 5.81 -10.97
CA LEU A 75 -5.20 4.46 -11.09
C LEU A 75 -3.67 4.49 -11.00
N THR A 76 -3.03 5.51 -11.58
CA THR A 76 -1.57 5.70 -11.45
C THR A 76 -1.17 5.93 -9.99
N TRP A 77 -1.95 6.74 -9.26
CA TRP A 77 -1.71 7.01 -7.85
C TRP A 77 -1.91 5.73 -7.00
N GLU A 78 -3.02 5.01 -7.19
CA GLU A 78 -3.31 3.74 -6.50
C GLU A 78 -2.17 2.71 -6.74
N ALA A 79 -1.70 2.59 -8.00
CA ALA A 79 -0.59 1.71 -8.34
C ALA A 79 0.73 2.10 -7.66
N ARG A 80 1.03 3.39 -7.49
CA ARG A 80 2.22 3.83 -6.74
C ARG A 80 2.15 3.50 -5.26
N VAL A 81 0.99 3.71 -4.64
CA VAL A 81 0.81 3.31 -3.24
C VAL A 81 1.04 1.82 -3.09
N LEU A 82 0.41 1.03 -3.94
CA LEU A 82 0.52 -0.42 -3.90
C LEU A 82 1.96 -0.88 -4.13
N LEU A 83 2.66 -0.28 -5.10
CA LEU A 83 4.07 -0.53 -5.36
C LEU A 83 4.93 -0.19 -4.14
N GLY A 84 4.71 0.97 -3.51
CA GLY A 84 5.42 1.36 -2.29
C GLY A 84 5.22 0.36 -1.15
N ARG A 85 3.99 -0.15 -0.97
CA ARG A 85 3.67 -1.21 0.01
C ARG A 85 4.33 -2.55 -0.32
N ALA A 86 4.28 -2.97 -1.58
CA ALA A 86 4.85 -4.23 -2.00
C ALA A 86 6.39 -4.23 -1.87
N LEU A 87 7.04 -3.15 -2.33
CA LEU A 87 8.49 -2.93 -2.15
C LEU A 87 8.88 -2.89 -0.68
N ALA A 88 7.98 -2.37 0.16
CA ALA A 88 8.20 -2.35 1.58
C ALA A 88 8.31 -3.79 2.14
N GLU A 89 7.37 -4.67 1.84
CA GLU A 89 7.39 -6.06 2.27
C GLU A 89 8.56 -6.87 1.68
N THR A 90 9.13 -6.46 0.53
CA THR A 90 10.35 -7.06 -0.04
C THR A 90 11.65 -6.41 0.43
N ASP A 91 11.63 -5.61 1.49
CA ASP A 91 12.78 -4.89 2.06
C ASP A 91 13.52 -3.93 1.09
N ARG A 92 12.85 -3.50 0.02
CA ARG A 92 13.37 -2.51 -0.95
C ARG A 92 13.06 -1.09 -0.48
N LEU A 93 13.60 -0.74 0.68
CA LEU A 93 13.19 0.43 1.47
C LEU A 93 13.36 1.78 0.75
N ALA A 94 14.44 1.96 0.00
CA ALA A 94 14.69 3.22 -0.71
C ALA A 94 13.63 3.48 -1.79
N ASP A 95 13.30 2.46 -2.57
CA ASP A 95 12.25 2.54 -3.59
C ASP A 95 10.87 2.69 -2.93
N ALA A 96 10.62 1.95 -1.85
CA ALA A 96 9.38 2.03 -1.09
C ALA A 96 9.12 3.45 -0.54
N GLU A 97 10.16 4.09 0.01
CA GLU A 97 10.06 5.48 0.49
C GLU A 97 9.78 6.45 -0.66
N HIS A 98 10.44 6.30 -1.81
CA HIS A 98 10.20 7.15 -2.97
C HIS A 98 8.71 7.18 -3.34
N TYR A 99 8.10 6.01 -3.47
CA TYR A 99 6.68 5.91 -3.81
C TYR A 99 5.75 6.34 -2.68
N ALA A 100 6.06 6.00 -1.42
CA ALA A 100 5.27 6.41 -0.27
C ALA A 100 5.24 7.93 -0.08
N ARG A 101 6.39 8.60 -0.18
CA ARG A 101 6.49 10.07 -0.10
C ARG A 101 5.73 10.73 -1.25
N ALA A 102 5.86 10.22 -2.46
CA ALA A 102 5.12 10.73 -3.61
C ALA A 102 3.59 10.62 -3.38
N ALA A 103 3.11 9.47 -2.89
CA ALA A 103 1.70 9.25 -2.61
C ALA A 103 1.14 10.21 -1.55
N LEU A 104 1.93 10.56 -0.53
CA LEU A 104 1.54 11.50 0.52
C LEU A 104 1.42 12.95 0.02
N VAL A 105 2.21 13.33 -0.99
CA VAL A 105 2.21 14.70 -1.55
C VAL A 105 1.05 14.91 -2.51
N SER A 106 0.74 13.92 -3.35
CA SER A 106 -0.26 14.05 -4.43
C SER A 106 -1.58 13.32 -4.13
N ALA A 107 -1.86 13.01 -2.86
CA ALA A 107 -3.03 12.25 -2.45
C ALA A 107 -4.36 12.90 -2.88
N PRO A 108 -5.21 12.20 -3.65
CA PRO A 108 -6.59 12.64 -3.91
C PRO A 108 -7.56 12.22 -2.79
N LEU A 109 -7.04 11.78 -1.64
CA LEU A 109 -7.79 11.15 -0.55
C LEU A 109 -7.71 11.98 0.74
N PRO A 110 -8.74 11.93 1.59
CA PRO A 110 -8.71 12.63 2.87
C PRO A 110 -7.62 12.05 3.79
N PRO A 111 -7.04 12.87 4.69
CA PRO A 111 -6.17 12.39 5.74
C PRO A 111 -6.82 11.24 6.52
N GLY A 112 -6.07 10.16 6.76
CA GLY A 112 -6.56 8.96 7.45
C GLY A 112 -7.08 7.85 6.55
N HIS A 113 -7.12 8.02 5.22
CA HIS A 113 -7.41 6.91 4.32
C HIS A 113 -6.37 5.77 4.50
N PRO A 114 -6.76 4.47 4.54
CA PRO A 114 -5.85 3.35 4.77
C PRO A 114 -4.59 3.34 3.90
N ASP A 115 -4.72 3.72 2.63
CA ASP A 115 -3.58 3.84 1.69
C ASP A 115 -2.54 4.89 2.12
N LEU A 116 -2.99 6.02 2.67
CA LEU A 116 -2.09 7.05 3.20
C LEU A 116 -1.45 6.60 4.51
N LEU A 117 -2.18 5.87 5.35
CA LEU A 117 -1.66 5.28 6.58
C LEU A 117 -0.58 4.22 6.28
N HIS A 118 -0.78 3.41 5.23
CA HIS A 118 0.25 2.49 4.76
C HIS A 118 1.49 3.23 4.25
N ALA A 119 1.33 4.31 3.49
CA ALA A 119 2.45 5.13 3.04
C ALA A 119 3.22 5.74 4.24
N LEU A 120 2.51 6.22 5.26
CA LEU A 120 3.12 6.73 6.50
C LEU A 120 3.89 5.63 7.26
N ALA A 121 3.31 4.43 7.42
CA ALA A 121 3.99 3.31 8.06
C ALA A 121 5.27 2.90 7.29
N THR A 122 5.25 2.95 5.95
CA THR A 122 6.44 2.72 5.14
C THR A 122 7.52 3.77 5.41
N VAL A 123 7.15 5.06 5.46
CA VAL A 123 8.08 6.15 5.78
C VAL A 123 8.68 5.95 7.18
N ALA A 124 7.86 5.63 8.19
CA ALA A 124 8.29 5.38 9.56
C ALA A 124 9.28 4.22 9.67
N ARG A 125 9.09 3.17 8.86
CA ARG A 125 10.02 2.05 8.77
C ARG A 125 11.35 2.45 8.17
N VAL A 126 11.37 3.28 7.13
CA VAL A 126 12.62 3.78 6.56
C VAL A 126 13.36 4.69 7.54
N GLN A 127 12.64 5.57 8.25
CA GLN A 127 13.21 6.38 9.33
C GLN A 127 13.86 5.50 10.40
N SER A 128 13.17 4.42 10.81
CA SER A 128 13.72 3.43 11.73
C SER A 128 15.03 2.82 11.22
N CYS A 129 15.07 2.37 9.96
CA CYS A 129 16.29 1.79 9.37
C CYS A 129 17.44 2.80 9.24
N ARG A 130 17.15 4.10 9.20
CA ARG A 130 18.16 5.18 9.22
C ARG A 130 18.61 5.58 10.62
N GLY A 131 18.00 5.03 11.68
CA GLY A 131 18.25 5.44 13.06
C GLY A 131 17.56 6.74 13.46
N GLU A 132 16.62 7.23 12.66
CA GLU A 132 15.83 8.45 12.91
C GLU A 132 14.67 8.13 13.87
N TRP A 133 14.97 7.53 15.03
CA TRP A 133 13.99 6.88 15.90
C TRP A 133 12.89 7.82 16.39
N ALA A 134 13.21 9.07 16.74
CA ALA A 134 12.21 10.04 17.19
C ALA A 134 11.17 10.34 16.10
N ALA A 135 11.62 10.60 14.86
CA ALA A 135 10.73 10.84 13.73
C ALA A 135 9.92 9.60 13.35
N ALA A 136 10.52 8.41 13.47
CA ALA A 136 9.85 7.14 13.25
C ALA A 136 8.72 6.91 14.26
N VAL A 137 8.96 7.20 15.55
CA VAL A 137 7.96 7.08 16.63
C VAL A 137 6.77 7.98 16.33
N GLU A 138 6.98 9.27 16.06
CA GLU A 138 5.90 10.21 15.74
C GLU A 138 5.07 9.74 14.52
N THR A 139 5.76 9.28 13.47
CA THR A 139 5.09 8.83 12.24
C THR A 139 4.30 7.53 12.46
N TYR A 140 4.85 6.59 13.23
CA TYR A 140 4.16 5.35 13.58
C TYR A 140 2.98 5.60 14.52
N GLU A 141 3.07 6.51 15.49
CA GLU A 141 1.95 6.88 16.37
C GLU A 141 0.75 7.34 15.55
N PHE A 142 0.97 8.26 14.61
CA PHE A 142 -0.08 8.73 13.72
C PHE A 142 -0.67 7.58 12.87
N ALA A 143 0.18 6.69 12.35
CA ALA A 143 -0.29 5.55 11.56
C ALA A 143 -1.12 4.56 12.40
N VAL A 144 -0.71 4.26 13.63
CA VAL A 144 -1.44 3.37 14.56
C VAL A 144 -2.80 3.98 14.92
N GLU A 145 -2.84 5.26 15.28
CA GLU A 145 -4.10 5.95 15.61
C GLU A 145 -5.07 5.94 14.43
N GLY A 146 -4.57 6.24 13.23
CA GLY A 146 -5.37 6.20 12.01
C GLY A 146 -5.89 4.79 11.70
N PHE A 147 -5.04 3.77 11.78
CA PHE A 147 -5.47 2.40 11.51
C PHE A 147 -6.46 1.90 12.57
N ALA A 148 -6.26 2.23 13.84
CA ALA A 148 -7.19 1.90 14.91
C ALA A 148 -8.56 2.57 14.69
N ALA A 149 -8.59 3.81 14.21
CA ALA A 149 -9.83 4.52 13.94
C ALA A 149 -10.61 3.95 12.74
N VAL A 150 -9.92 3.47 11.70
CA VAL A 150 -10.55 3.00 10.45
C VAL A 150 -10.83 1.49 10.46
N LEU A 151 -9.90 0.69 10.96
CA LEU A 151 -9.93 -0.78 10.91
C LEU A 151 -10.23 -1.42 12.28
N GLY A 152 -10.09 -0.66 13.36
CA GLY A 152 -10.17 -1.16 14.73
C GLY A 152 -8.79 -1.52 15.32
N ALA A 153 -8.71 -1.51 16.65
CA ALA A 153 -7.48 -1.74 17.39
C ALA A 153 -6.90 -3.16 17.21
N GLU A 154 -7.78 -4.17 17.10
CA GLU A 154 -7.41 -5.59 16.96
C GLU A 154 -7.13 -6.01 15.52
N HIS A 155 -7.26 -5.10 14.56
CA HIS A 155 -7.01 -5.44 13.16
C HIS A 155 -5.53 -5.79 12.95
N PRO A 156 -5.18 -6.84 12.19
CA PRO A 156 -3.79 -7.28 12.01
C PRO A 156 -2.83 -6.18 11.56
N GLN A 157 -3.28 -5.28 10.68
CA GLN A 157 -2.48 -4.13 10.25
C GLN A 157 -2.22 -3.11 11.37
N THR A 158 -3.19 -2.88 12.26
CA THR A 158 -3.04 -1.99 13.42
C THR A 158 -2.02 -2.58 14.38
N LEU A 159 -2.14 -3.88 14.68
CA LEU A 159 -1.22 -4.61 15.55
C LEU A 159 0.21 -4.63 14.98
N LYS A 160 0.40 -4.97 13.70
CA LYS A 160 1.71 -4.94 13.01
C LYS A 160 2.36 -3.55 13.12
N THR A 161 1.58 -2.49 12.93
CA THR A 161 2.09 -1.12 13.01
C THR A 161 2.44 -0.73 14.46
N ALA A 162 1.65 -1.19 15.44
CA ALA A 162 1.91 -0.96 16.86
C ALA A 162 3.15 -1.71 17.38
N GLU A 163 3.39 -2.92 16.89
CA GLU A 163 4.63 -3.67 17.16
C GLU A 163 5.86 -2.92 16.62
N ALA A 164 5.77 -2.39 15.40
CA ALA A 164 6.84 -1.57 14.82
C ALA A 164 7.10 -0.28 15.62
N LEU A 165 6.02 0.37 16.10
CA LEU A 165 6.12 1.52 17.00
C LEU A 165 6.84 1.15 18.31
N ALA A 166 6.49 0.02 18.93
CA ALA A 166 7.12 -0.43 20.16
C ALA A 166 8.62 -0.68 19.96
N SER A 167 9.00 -1.30 18.84
CA SER A 167 10.41 -1.47 18.46
C SER A 167 11.14 -0.14 18.28
N ALA A 168 10.52 0.84 17.61
CA ALA A 168 11.11 2.17 17.42
C ALA A 168 11.28 2.92 18.75
N ARG A 169 10.30 2.84 19.66
CA ARG A 169 10.39 3.43 21.01
C ARG A 169 11.50 2.79 21.86
N ALA A 170 11.63 1.46 21.80
CA ALA A 170 12.70 0.76 22.50
C ALA A 170 14.09 1.20 22.00
N ALA A 171 14.25 1.38 20.69
CA ALA A 171 15.49 1.89 20.10
C ALA A 171 15.76 3.36 20.48
N ALA A 172 14.73 4.22 20.51
CA ALA A 172 14.85 5.62 20.93
C ALA A 172 15.20 5.79 22.42
N GLY A 173 14.74 4.88 23.28
CA GLY A 173 15.04 4.91 24.72
C GLY A 173 16.37 4.25 25.11
N GLY A 174 17.03 3.56 24.17
CA GLY A 174 18.32 2.90 24.36
C GLY A 174 19.54 3.74 23.95
N THR A 175 19.32 4.98 23.47
CA THR A 175 20.36 5.97 23.11
C THR A 175 20.52 7.01 24.21
#